data_AF-A0A6L7YMC7-F1
#
_entry.id   AF-A0A6L7YMC7-F1
#
_cell.length_a   1.000
_cell.length_b   1.000
_cell.length_c   1.000
_cell.angle_alpha   90.00
_cell.angle_beta   90.00
_cell.angle_gamma   90.00
#
_symmetry.space_group_name_H-M   'P 1'
#
loop_
_entity.id
_entity.type
_entity.pdbx_description
1 polymer ?
#
loop_
_entity_poly.entity_id
_entity_poly.type
_entity_poly.pdbx_seq_one_letter_code
_entity_poly.pdbx_strand_id
1 'polypeptide(L)' 'MVPRQFATLLSHRDLVQLVRRCIDAPDSVKFAIFYGVSNNTWRFWDISNSRELIGYEPEDDAEQWR' A
#
# COMPACT_ATOMS: atom_id res chain seq x y z
N MET A 1 -7.34 -4.29 -17.65
CA MET A 1 -5.99 -4.25 -17.04
C MET A 1 -5.04 -5.23 -17.74
N VAL A 2 -3.73 -5.03 -17.66
CA VAL A 2 -2.73 -6.03 -18.14
C VAL A 2 -2.27 -6.94 -16.99
N PRO A 3 -1.82 -8.19 -17.24
CA PRO A 3 -1.52 -9.17 -16.19
C PRO A 3 -0.66 -8.65 -15.03
N ARG A 4 0.37 -7.84 -15.32
CA ARG A 4 1.23 -7.21 -14.31
C ARG A 4 0.46 -6.37 -13.28
N GLN A 5 -0.61 -5.69 -13.69
CA GLN A 5 -1.34 -4.76 -12.83
C GLN A 5 -2.11 -5.49 -11.72
N PHE A 6 -2.48 -6.76 -11.90
CA PHE A 6 -3.14 -7.55 -10.85
C PHE A 6 -2.28 -7.78 -9.61
N ALA A 7 -0.96 -7.66 -9.71
CA ALA A 7 -0.07 -7.75 -8.57
C ALA A 7 0.46 -6.38 -8.11
N THR A 8 0.45 -5.38 -9.00
CA THR A 8 1.25 -4.15 -8.85
C THR A 8 0.44 -2.86 -8.86
N LEU A 9 -0.88 -2.93 -8.96
CA LEU A 9 -1.73 -1.75 -8.88
C LEU A 9 -1.50 -1.03 -7.55
N LEU A 10 -1.37 0.29 -7.62
CA LEU A 10 -1.54 1.20 -6.51
C LEU A 10 -2.59 2.21 -6.94
N SER A 11 -3.77 2.14 -6.32
CA SER A 11 -4.83 3.10 -6.59
C SER A 11 -4.46 4.49 -6.06
N HIS A 12 -5.10 5.54 -6.58
CA HIS A 12 -4.91 6.89 -6.05
C HIS A 12 -5.36 7.00 -4.59
N ARG A 13 -6.43 6.30 -4.21
CA ARG A 13 -6.93 6.27 -2.82
C ARG A 13 -5.89 5.70 -1.88
N ASP A 14 -5.33 4.54 -2.22
CA ASP A 14 -4.34 3.86 -1.39
C ASP A 14 -3.00 4.64 -1.37
N LEU A 15 -2.59 5.26 -2.48
CA LEU A 15 -1.42 6.14 -2.49
C LEU A 15 -1.59 7.33 -1.54
N VAL A 16 -2.76 7.99 -1.58
CA VAL A 16 -3.05 9.12 -0.67
C VAL A 16 -3.06 8.65 0.78
N GLN A 17 -3.65 7.47 1.05
CA GLN A 17 -3.62 6.88 2.38
C GLN A 17 -2.18 6.65 2.86
N LEU A 18 -1.34 6.01 2.04
CA LEU A 18 0.07 5.74 2.37
C LEU A 18 0.83 7.03 2.71
N VAL A 19 0.71 8.06 1.87
CA VAL A 19 1.38 9.34 2.09
C VAL A 19 0.85 10.02 3.36
N ARG A 20 -0.46 10.00 3.60
CA ARG A 20 -1.06 10.56 4.82
C ARG A 20 -0.55 9.84 6.07
N ARG A 21 -0.46 8.50 6.04
CA ARG A 21 0.09 7.70 7.14
C ARG A 21 1.56 8.02 7.42
N CYS A 22 2.36 8.34 6.40
CA CYS A 22 3.73 8.81 6.60
C CYS A 22 3.80 10.19 7.26
N ILE A 23 2.87 11.10 6.95
CA ILE A 23 2.78 12.43 7.57
C ILE A 23 2.33 12.33 9.03
N ASP A 24 1.33 11.50 9.28
CA ASP A 24 0.74 11.28 10.61
C ASP A 24 1.53 10.25 11.45
N ALA A 25 2.68 9.78 10.97
CA ALA A 25 3.47 8.73 11.61
C ALA A 25 3.98 9.17 13.00
N PRO A 26 4.14 8.24 13.96
CA PRO A 26 4.72 8.55 15.25
C PRO A 26 6.16 9.10 15.11
N ASP A 27 6.55 10.01 16.00
CA ASP A 27 7.90 10.60 16.01
C ASP A 27 9.04 9.56 16.15
N SER A 28 8.75 8.35 16.62
CA SER A 28 9.71 7.24 16.68
C SER A 28 10.12 6.74 15.29
N VAL A 29 9.27 6.93 14.27
CA VAL A 29 9.56 6.54 12.88
C VAL A 29 10.34 7.67 12.21
N LYS A 30 11.67 7.56 12.19
CA LYS A 30 12.55 8.56 11.55
C LYS A 30 12.77 8.31 10.06
N PHE A 31 12.82 7.03 9.67
CA PHE A 31 13.02 6.60 8.29
C PHE A 31 12.54 5.16 8.12
N ALA A 32 11.87 4.88 7.01
CA ALA A 32 11.43 3.54 6.64
C ALA A 32 11.24 3.44 5.12
N ILE A 33 11.21 2.21 4.60
CA ILE A 33 10.94 1.91 3.18
C ILE A 33 9.68 1.06 3.12
N PHE A 34 8.72 1.48 2.30
CA PHE A 34 7.43 0.81 2.15
C PHE A 34 7.15 0.48 0.68
N TYR A 35 6.54 -0.68 0.44
CA TYR A 35 5.99 -1.00 -0.87
C TYR A 35 4.65 -0.30 -1.05
N GLY A 36 4.60 0.68 -1.96
CA GLY A 36 3.35 1.33 -2.38
C GLY A 36 2.57 0.43 -3.33
N VAL A 37 1.64 -0.34 -2.79
CA VAL A 37 0.78 -1.25 -3.53
C VAL A 37 -0.56 -1.39 -2.81
N SER A 38 -1.64 -1.50 -3.59
CA SER A 38 -3.00 -1.73 -3.08
C SER A 38 -3.12 -3.13 -2.46
N ASN A 39 -4.30 -3.46 -1.93
CA ASN A 39 -4.58 -4.77 -1.34
C ASN A 39 -4.86 -5.86 -2.40
N ASN A 40 -4.02 -5.89 -3.44
CA ASN A 40 -4.21 -6.77 -4.57
C ASN A 40 -4.10 -8.25 -4.15
N THR A 41 -5.07 -9.06 -4.57
CA THR A 41 -5.07 -10.52 -4.32
C THR A 41 -3.77 -11.21 -4.75
N TRP A 42 -3.15 -10.75 -5.85
CA TRP A 42 -1.93 -11.36 -6.43
C TRP A 42 -0.63 -10.63 -6.06
N ARG A 43 -0.66 -9.71 -5.09
CA ARG A 43 0.55 -9.03 -4.61
C ARG A 43 1.55 -10.05 -4.07
N PHE A 44 2.81 -9.91 -4.47
CA PHE A 44 3.92 -10.74 -4.00
C PHE A 44 4.89 -10.00 -3.05
N TRP A 45 4.63 -8.71 -2.76
CA TRP A 45 5.35 -7.94 -1.75
C TRP A 45 4.65 -8.01 -0.39
N ASP A 46 5.46 -8.14 0.66
CA ASP A 46 4.99 -7.96 2.03
C ASP A 46 4.85 -6.46 2.36
N ILE A 47 3.76 -6.11 3.05
CA ILE A 47 3.45 -4.75 3.50
C ILE A 47 3.23 -4.69 5.02
N SER A 48 3.51 -5.77 5.75
CA SER A 48 3.42 -5.87 7.22
C SER A 48 4.11 -4.68 7.92
N ASN A 49 5.29 -4.29 7.45
CA ASN A 49 6.05 -3.19 8.02
C ASN A 49 5.31 -1.84 7.96
N SER A 50 4.63 -1.54 6.85
CA SER A 50 3.84 -0.31 6.70
C SER A 50 2.56 -0.33 7.51
N ARG A 51 1.95 -1.51 7.70
CA ARG A 51 0.82 -1.70 8.61
C ARG A 51 1.24 -1.44 10.05
N GLU A 52 2.35 -2.02 10.48
CA GLU A 52 2.82 -1.94 11.86
C GLU A 52 3.38 -0.57 12.22
N LEU A 53 4.19 0.04 11.35
CA LEU A 53 4.89 1.29 11.66
C LEU A 53 4.02 2.54 11.49
N ILE A 54 3.14 2.56 10.49
CA ILE A 54 2.37 3.75 10.12
C ILE A 54 0.87 3.51 9.94
N GLY A 55 0.38 2.27 10.09
CA GLY A 55 -1.05 1.96 9.94
C GLY A 55 -1.56 2.07 8.50
N TYR A 56 -0.72 1.77 7.51
CA TYR A 56 -1.15 1.69 6.11
C TYR A 56 -1.99 0.42 5.89
N GLU A 57 -3.26 0.59 5.54
CA GLU A 57 -4.20 -0.51 5.29
C GLU A 57 -4.94 -0.25 3.97
N PRO A 58 -4.35 -0.66 2.82
CA PRO A 58 -4.94 -0.39 1.52
C PRO A 58 -6.30 -1.08 1.35
N GLU A 59 -7.19 -0.45 0.60
CA GLU A 59 -8.58 -0.88 0.45
C GLU A 59 -8.90 -1.44 -0.94
N ASP A 60 -8.19 -0.96 -1.97
CA ASP A 60 -8.45 -1.37 -3.34
C ASP A 60 -7.84 -2.74 -3.66
N ASP A 61 -8.52 -3.51 -4.51
CA ASP A 61 -7.97 -4.74 -5.11
C ASP A 61 -8.16 -4.67 -6.62
N ALA A 62 -7.06 -4.87 -7.34
CA ALA A 62 -7.05 -5.05 -8.79
C ALA A 62 -8.10 -6.02 -9.35
N GLU A 63 -8.50 -7.04 -8.58
CA GLU A 63 -9.55 -8.00 -8.98
C GLU A 63 -10.92 -7.34 -9.23
N GLN A 64 -11.18 -6.16 -8.69
CA GLN A 64 -12.41 -5.40 -8.94
C GLN A 64 -12.55 -4.95 -10.41
N TRP A 65 -11.47 -4.98 -11.19
CA TRP A 65 -11.42 -4.56 -12.59
C TRP A 65 -10.98 -5.66 -13.56
N ARG A 66 -11.16 -6.93 -13.18
CA ARG A 66 -10.81 -8.08 -14.03
C ARG A 66 -11.75 -8.24 -15.22
#